data_AF-A0A9D6AC75-F1
#
_entry.id   AF-A0A9D6AC75-F1
#
_cell.length_a   1.000
_cell.length_b   1.000
_cell.length_c   1.000
_cell.angle_alpha   90.00
_cell.angle_beta   90.00
_cell.angle_gamma   90.00
#
_symmetry.space_group_name_H-M   'P 1'
#
loop_
_entity.id
_entity.type
_entity.pdbx_description
1 polymer ?
#
loop_
_entity_poly.entity_id
_entity_poly.type
_entity_poly.pdbx_seq_one_letter_code
_entity_poly.pdbx_strand_id
1 'polypeptide(L)' 'HSEGLACPILGDTLYGKRADRLYLHAEYLEFTHPTTGKRLRFKKKLTI' A
#
# COMPACT_ATOMS: atom_id res chain seq x y z
N HIS A 1 10.98 1.45 11.36
CA HIS A 1 12.40 1.19 11.06
C HIS A 1 13.21 2.36 11.61
N SER A 2 14.22 2.11 12.43
CA SER A 2 15.05 3.15 13.07
C SER A 2 15.82 4.01 12.05
N GLU A 3 16.14 3.46 10.88
CA GLU A 3 16.75 4.21 9.75
C GLU A 3 15.72 4.75 8.75
N GLY A 4 14.42 4.58 9.02
CA GLY A 4 13.34 5.14 8.21
C GLY A 4 12.96 6.55 8.67
N LEU A 5 11.75 7.00 8.33
CA LEU A 5 11.22 8.32 8.72
C LEU A 5 10.88 8.45 10.22
N ALA A 6 11.28 7.48 11.07
CA ALA A 6 10.85 7.33 12.46
C ALA A 6 9.30 7.36 12.66
N CYS A 7 8.53 7.18 11.59
CA CYS A 7 7.08 7.25 11.56
C CYS A 7 6.52 5.96 10.96
N PRO A 8 6.27 4.92 11.78
CA PRO A 8 5.74 3.66 11.31
C PRO A 8 4.25 3.75 10.96
N ILE A 9 3.80 2.89 10.05
CA ILE A 9 2.38 2.79 9.66
C ILE A 9 1.58 2.23 10.84
N LEU A 10 0.37 2.77 11.07
CA LEU A 10 -0.52 2.29 12.11
C LEU A 10 -0.92 0.83 11.85
N GLY A 11 -0.83 -0.01 12.89
CA GLY A 11 -1.13 -1.44 12.80
C GLY A 11 -0.01 -2.30 12.23
N ASP A 12 1.13 -1.71 11.89
CA ASP A 12 2.33 -2.46 11.55
C ASP A 12 2.90 -3.14 12.81
N THR A 13 2.89 -4.48 12.82
CA THR A 13 3.35 -5.28 13.96
C THR A 13 4.86 -5.49 13.99
N LEU A 14 5.57 -5.22 12.89
CA LEU A 14 7.02 -5.39 12.80
C LEU A 14 7.76 -4.11 13.16
N TYR A 15 7.22 -2.97 12.71
CA TYR A 15 7.91 -1.68 12.81
C TYR A 15 7.16 -0.62 13.60
N GLY A 16 5.90 -0.88 13.99
CA GLY A 16 5.02 0.07 14.66
C GLY A 16 4.30 -0.52 15.87
N LYS A 17 3.12 0.02 16.15
CA LYS A 17 2.23 -0.46 17.20
C LYS A 17 1.08 -1.23 16.58
N ARG A 18 0.74 -2.38 17.19
CA ARG A 18 -0.43 -3.17 16.83
C ARG A 18 -1.71 -2.32 16.96
N ALA A 19 -2.61 -2.46 16.00
CA ALA A 19 -3.95 -1.89 15.99
C ALA A 19 -4.95 -2.99 15.59
N ASP A 20 -6.19 -2.62 15.29
CA ASP A 20 -7.22 -3.51 14.77
C ASP A 20 -6.88 -4.09 13.38
N ARG A 21 -6.16 -3.32 12.55
CA ARG A 21 -5.65 -3.74 11.22
C ARG A 21 -4.41 -2.96 10.82
N LEU A 22 -3.73 -3.38 9.76
CA LEU A 22 -2.72 -2.55 9.07
C LEU A 22 -3.41 -1.46 8.25
N TYR A 23 -3.04 -0.19 8.50
CA TYR A 23 -3.58 0.98 7.81
C TYR A 23 -2.74 1.33 6.57
N LEU A 24 -2.57 0.33 5.69
CA LEU A 24 -1.90 0.48 4.40
C LEU A 24 -2.86 0.02 3.30
N HIS A 25 -3.08 0.87 2.29
CA HIS A 25 -3.99 0.60 1.18
C HIS A 25 -3.35 0.99 -0.16
N ALA A 26 -3.32 0.04 -1.10
CA ALA A 26 -2.89 0.30 -2.47
C ALA A 26 -4.06 0.90 -3.26
N GLU A 27 -4.15 2.23 -3.31
CA GLU A 27 -5.24 2.91 -4.02
C GLU A 27 -5.13 2.78 -5.55
N TYR A 28 -3.91 2.70 -6.08
CA TYR A 28 -3.63 2.76 -7.50
C TYR A 28 -2.62 1.69 -7.92
N LEU A 29 -2.89 1.03 -9.05
CA LEU A 29 -1.96 0.11 -9.71
C LEU A 29 -1.97 0.41 -11.21
N GLU A 30 -0.78 0.54 -11.78
CA GLU A 30 -0.61 0.71 -13.22
C GLU A 30 0.56 -0.14 -13.71
N PHE A 31 0.35 -0.81 -14.84
CA PHE A 31 1.39 -1.57 -15.51
C PHE A 31 1.10 -1.72 -17.00
N THR A 32 2.12 -2.11 -17.76
CA THR A 32 1.99 -2.44 -19.18
C THR A 32 1.58 -3.91 -19.31
N HIS A 33 0.46 -4.17 -19.98
CA HIS A 33 -0.02 -5.54 -20.19
C HIS A 33 1.02 -6.34 -21.00
N PRO A 34 1.51 -7.49 -20.48
CA PRO A 34 2.69 -8.16 -21.03
C PRO A 34 2.50 -8.65 -22.47
N THR A 35 1.28 -9.04 -22.85
CA THR A 35 1.00 -9.56 -24.20
C THR A 35 0.52 -8.49 -25.19
N THR A 36 -0.12 -7.41 -24.73
CA THR A 36 -0.79 -6.45 -25.62
C THR A 36 -0.08 -5.10 -25.68
N GLY A 37 0.89 -4.86 -24.78
CA GLY A 37 1.61 -3.59 -24.66
C GLY A 37 0.74 -2.43 -24.16
N LYS A 38 -0.55 -2.65 -23.88
CA LYS A 38 -1.46 -1.59 -23.44
C LYS A 38 -1.19 -1.24 -21.98
N ARG A 39 -1.15 0.06 -21.66
CA ARG A 39 -1.12 0.53 -20.27
C ARG A 39 -2.48 0.30 -19.61
N LEU A 40 -2.49 -0.44 -18.51
CA LEU A 40 -3.68 -0.71 -17.72
C LEU A 40 -3.60 0.07 -16.41
N ARG A 41 -4.74 0.65 -16.00
CA ARG A 41 -4.87 1.44 -14.78
C ARG A 41 -6.01 0.90 -13.95
N PHE A 42 -5.72 0.62 -12.69
CA PHE A 42 -6.67 0.14 -11.70
C PHE A 42 -6.67 1.11 -10.53
N LYS A 43 -7.87 1.49 -10.08
CA LYS A 43 -8.05 2.37 -8.92
C LYS A 43 -9.13 1.80 -8.01
N LYS A 44 -8.84 1.71 -6.70
CA LYS A 44 -9.83 1.33 -5.69
C LYS A 44 -9.78 2.33 -4.55
N LYS A 45 -10.86 3.10 -4.40
CA LYS A 45 -11.03 3.98 -3.23
C LYS A 45 -11.11 3.13 -1.96
N LEU A 46 -10.51 3.64 -0.89
CA LEU A 46 -10.66 3.06 0.44
C LEU A 46 -12.14 3.03 0.80
N THR A 47 -12.59 1.87 1.28
CA THR A 47 -13.90 1.72 1.94
C THR A 47 -13.57 1.48 3.41
N ILE A 48 -14.13 2.33 4.26
CA ILE A 48 -13.84 2.38 5.70
C ILE A 48 -14.71 1.37 6.42
#